data_AF-A0AAT9GTZ1-F1
#
_entry.id   AF-A0AAT9GTZ1-F1
#
_cell.length_a   1.000
_cell.length_b   1.000
_cell.length_c   1.000
_cell.angle_alpha   90.00
_cell.angle_beta   90.00
_cell.angle_gamma   90.00
#
_symmetry.space_group_name_H-M   'P 1'
#
loop_
_entity.id
_entity.type
_entity.pdbx_description
1 polymer ?
#
loop_
_entity_poly.entity_id
_entity_poly.type
_entity_poly.pdbx_seq_one_letter_code
_entity_poly.pdbx_strand_id
1 'polypeptide(L)' 'MAEKKVKVKTPSGKEAELSPEKVWVLAPKGRKGVKIGLFKDPETGKYFRHKLPDDYPV' A
#
# COMPACT_ATOMS: atom_id res chain seq x y z
N MET A 1 3.63 6.66 -14.88
CA MET A 1 3.02 7.65 -13.97
C MET A 1 3.85 7.65 -12.70
N ALA A 2 4.25 8.81 -12.16
CA ALA A 2 4.99 8.85 -10.90
C ALA A 2 4.14 8.21 -9.79
N GLU A 3 4.67 7.18 -9.14
CA GLU A 3 3.94 6.48 -8.07
C GLU A 3 3.78 7.43 -6.87
N LYS A 4 2.51 7.72 -6.51
CA LYS A 4 2.18 8.59 -5.37
C LYS A 4 2.67 7.89 -4.09
N LYS A 5 3.55 8.54 -3.33
CA LYS A 5 3.99 8.02 -2.03
C LYS A 5 2.84 8.02 -1.02
N VAL A 6 2.86 7.05 -0.13
CA VAL A 6 1.88 6.89 0.96
C VAL A 6 2.64 6.75 2.27
N LYS A 7 2.20 7.48 3.29
CA LYS A 7 2.68 7.27 4.65
C LYS A 7 2.18 5.93 5.17
N VAL A 8 3.10 5.01 5.46
CA VAL A 8 2.81 3.65 5.92
C VAL A 8 3.65 3.33 7.16
N LYS A 9 3.14 2.44 8.01
CA LYS A 9 3.93 1.83 9.07
C LYS A 9 4.49 0.50 8.56
N THR A 10 5.81 0.35 8.56
CA THR A 10 6.48 -0.88 8.13
C THR A 10 6.30 -2.00 9.15
N PRO A 11 6.53 -3.28 8.79
CA PRO A 11 6.58 -4.38 9.74
C PRO A 11 7.64 -4.21 10.84
N SER A 12 8.72 -3.45 10.59
CA SER A 12 9.70 -3.07 11.62
C SER A 12 9.17 -2.03 12.62
N GLY A 13 7.96 -1.52 12.42
CA GLY A 13 7.28 -0.58 13.31
C GLY A 13 7.56 0.89 13.03
N LYS A 14 8.33 1.21 11.98
CA LYS A 14 8.69 2.58 11.61
C LYS A 14 7.70 3.20 10.64
N GLU A 15 7.55 4.52 10.72
CA GLU A 15 6.78 5.27 9.73
C GLU A 15 7.67 5.65 8.54
N ALA A 16 7.19 5.44 7.32
CA ALA A 16 7.90 5.78 6.10
C ALA A 16 6.94 6.25 5.00
N GLU A 17 7.41 7.10 4.10
CA GLU A 17 6.70 7.46 2.87
C GLU A 17 7.21 6.61 1.71
N LEU A 18 6.43 5.60 1.34
CA LEU A 18 6.81 4.61 0.33
C LEU A 18 5.85 4.64 -0.86
N SER A 19 6.38 4.33 -2.05
CA SER A 19 5.56 4.06 -3.23
C SER A 19 5.25 2.56 -3.28
N PRO A 20 4.00 2.15 -3.53
CA PRO A 20 3.68 0.74 -3.69
C PRO A 20 4.23 0.23 -5.02
N GLU A 21 4.91 -0.92 -5.03
CA GLU A 21 5.36 -1.60 -6.25
C GLU A 21 4.19 -2.17 -7.07
N LYS A 22 3.07 -2.47 -6.42
CA LYS A 22 1.85 -2.93 -7.09
C LYS A 22 0.61 -2.52 -6.31
N VAL A 23 -0.46 -2.22 -7.04
CA VAL A 23 -1.74 -1.82 -6.48
C VAL A 23 -2.88 -2.65 -7.06
N TRP A 24 -3.87 -2.99 -6.23
CA TRP A 24 -5.12 -3.64 -6.67
C TRP A 24 -6.28 -3.34 -5.72
N VAL A 25 -7.50 -3.64 -6.18
CA VAL A 25 -8.73 -3.55 -5.39
C VAL A 25 -9.14 -4.94 -4.90
N LEU A 26 -9.47 -5.06 -3.62
CA LEU A 26 -10.15 -6.23 -3.04
C LEU A 26 -11.57 -5.82 -2.66
N ALA A 27 -12.57 -6.26 -3.42
CA ALA A 27 -13.97 -5.87 -3.23
C ALA A 27 -14.92 -7.08 -3.32
N PRO A 28 -15.55 -7.51 -2.22
CA PRO A 28 -16.68 -8.41 -2.27
C PRO A 28 -17.87 -7.78 -3.00
N LYS A 29 -18.70 -8.59 -3.67
CA LYS A 29 -19.89 -8.11 -4.38
C LYS A 29 -20.83 -7.35 -3.43
N GLY A 30 -21.23 -6.14 -3.81
CA GLY A 30 -22.14 -5.29 -3.03
C GLY A 30 -21.54 -4.62 -1.79
N ARG A 31 -20.22 -4.71 -1.57
CA ARG A 31 -19.54 -4.04 -0.46
C ARG A 31 -18.52 -3.03 -0.96
N LYS A 32 -18.24 -2.01 -0.14
CA LYS A 32 -17.11 -1.11 -0.36
C LYS A 32 -15.82 -1.91 -0.23
N GLY A 33 -15.07 -1.99 -1.33
CA GLY A 33 -13.77 -2.64 -1.36
C GLY A 33 -12.67 -1.84 -0.69
N VAL A 34 -11.47 -2.43 -0.63
CA VAL A 34 -10.26 -1.76 -0.18
C VAL A 34 -9.22 -1.75 -1.30
N LYS A 35 -8.45 -0.67 -1.37
CA LYS A 35 -7.26 -0.58 -2.23
C LYS A 35 -6.07 -1.07 -1.41
N ILE A 36 -5.30 -2.01 -1.97
CA ILE A 36 -4.13 -2.60 -1.32
C ILE A 36 -2.90 -2.29 -2.16
N GLY A 37 -1.85 -1.82 -1.49
CA GLY A 37 -0.52 -1.66 -2.07
C GLY A 37 0.41 -2.76 -1.56
N LEU A 38 1.26 -3.28 -2.44
CA LEU A 38 2.44 -4.06 -2.10
C LEU A 38 3.63 -3.11 -1.97
N PHE A 39 4.30 -3.14 -0.83
CA PHE A 39 5.46 -2.30 -0.54
C PHE A 39 6.66 -3.18 -0.20
N LYS A 40 7.86 -2.62 -0.35
CA LYS A 40 9.09 -3.20 0.14
C LYS A 40 9.62 -2.36 1.30
N ASP A 41 9.85 -3.00 2.43
CA ASP A 41 10.45 -2.36 3.60
C ASP A 41 11.93 -2.04 3.28
N PRO A 42 12.36 -0.77 3.29
CA PRO A 42 13.72 -0.39 2.93
C PRO A 42 14.77 -0.91 3.93
N GLU A 43 14.38 -1.25 5.16
CA GLU A 43 15.32 -1.71 6.19
C GLU A 43 15.57 -3.22 6.10
N THR A 44 14.51 -3.98 5.82
CA THR A 44 14.56 -5.45 5.85
C THR A 44 14.55 -6.07 4.47
N GLY A 45 14.22 -5.30 3.43
CA GLY A 45 13.99 -5.78 2.07
C GLY A 45 12.74 -6.65 1.91
N LYS A 46 11.98 -6.87 2.99
CA LYS A 46 10.79 -7.72 2.99
C LYS A 46 9.61 -7.00 2.38
N TYR A 47 8.80 -7.76 1.65
CA TYR A 47 7.55 -7.29 1.11
C TYR A 47 6.43 -7.32 2.14
N PHE A 48 5.56 -6.31 2.10
CA PHE A 48 4.37 -6.25 2.93
C PHE A 48 3.22 -5.57 2.21
N ARG A 49 1.98 -5.89 2.63
CA ARG A 49 0.77 -5.27 2.10
C ARG A 49 0.25 -4.25 3.09
N HIS A 50 -0.21 -3.12 2.59
CA HIS A 50 -0.86 -2.10 3.41
C HIS A 50 -2.08 -1.54 2.67
N LYS A 51 -3.13 -1.19 3.44
CA LYS A 51 -4.30 -0.50 2.88
C LYS A 51 -3.86 0.88 2.38
N LEU A 52 -4.32 1.24 1.18
CA LEU A 52 -4.14 2.56 0.60
C LEU A 52 -5.33 3.48 0.91
N PRO A 53 -5.15 4.80 0.83
CA PRO A 53 -6.27 5.74 0.82
C PRO A 53 -7.34 5.37 -0.22
N ASP A 54 -8.61 5.64 0.10
CA ASP A 54 -9.73 5.27 -0.77
C ASP A 54 -9.67 6.00 -2.13
N ASP A 55 -9.04 7.18 -2.20
CA ASP A 55 -8.82 8.01 -3.39
C ASP A 55 -7.55 7.63 -4.18
N TYR A 56 -6.76 6.67 -3.71
CA TYR A 56 -5.49 6.31 -4.37
C TYR A 56 -5.72 5.73 -5.78
N PRO A 57 -5.00 6.15 -6.84
CA PRO A 57 -5.22 5.63 -8.20
C PRO A 57 -4.85 4.14 -8.30
N VAL A 58 -5.70 3.33 -8.94
CA VAL A 58 -5.46 1.90 -9.23
C VAL A 58 -5.47 1.68 -10.73
#